data_AF-A0A5C9ERM6-F1
#
_entry.id   AF-A0A5C9ERM6-F1
#
_cell.length_a   1.000
_cell.length_b   1.000
_cell.length_c   1.000
_cell.angle_alpha   90.00
_cell.angle_beta   90.00
_cell.angle_gamma   90.00
#
_symmetry.space_group_name_H-M   'P 1'
#
loop_
_entity.id
_entity.type
_entity.pdbx_description
1 polymer ?
#
loop_
_entity_poly.entity_id
_entity_poly.type
_entity_poly.pdbx_seq_one_letter_code
_entity_poly.pdbx_strand_id
1 'polypeptide(L)'
;MEFIVLIFLWYFRLKHRLIKFYNSFDFFQDDLEIEIIKMSEDEIIFRLENSKFLEPSGKYLYFYSIACGIIEGIYLQNLNLKVDCSIENVSSSEGKNRYIDISLKAL
;
A
#
# COMPACT_ATOMS: atom_id res chain seq x y z
N MET A 1 -3.31 6.30 21.74
CA MET A 1 -2.77 4.94 22.01
C MET A 1 -3.62 3.83 21.38
N GLU A 2 -4.95 3.89 21.45
CA GLU A 2 -5.84 2.88 20.81
C GLU A 2 -5.77 2.85 19.27
N PHE A 3 -5.59 4.02 18.63
CA PHE A 3 -5.48 4.12 17.17
C PHE A 3 -4.23 3.42 16.62
N ILE A 4 -3.08 3.54 17.31
CA ILE A 4 -1.82 2.89 16.92
C ILE A 4 -1.94 1.36 17.03
N VAL A 5 -2.60 0.84 18.06
CA VAL A 5 -2.81 -0.62 18.22
C VAL A 5 -3.76 -1.16 17.15
N LEU A 6 -4.83 -0.41 16.83
CA LEU A 6 -5.74 -0.74 15.73
C LEU A 6 -5.02 -0.72 14.38
N ILE A 7 -4.18 0.29 14.14
CA ILE A 7 -3.29 0.39 12.99
C ILE A 7 -2.33 -0.79 12.92
N PHE A 8 -1.72 -1.20 14.03
CA PHE A 8 -0.71 -2.27 14.04
C PHE A 8 -1.33 -3.64 13.76
N LEU A 9 -2.49 -3.93 14.36
CA LEU A 9 -3.27 -5.14 14.08
C LEU A 9 -3.83 -5.13 12.66
N TRP A 10 -4.21 -3.96 12.15
CA TRP A 10 -4.62 -3.80 10.77
C TRP A 10 -3.45 -3.85 9.80
N TYR A 11 -2.26 -3.38 10.13
CA TYR A 11 -1.09 -3.51 9.28
C TYR A 11 -0.80 -4.99 8.99
N PHE A 12 -0.88 -5.86 10.01
CA PHE A 12 -0.76 -7.30 9.81
C PHE A 12 -1.89 -7.89 8.95
N ARG A 13 -3.14 -7.44 9.16
CA ARG A 13 -4.29 -7.91 8.36
C ARG A 13 -4.30 -7.33 6.94
N LEU A 14 -3.85 -6.10 6.77
CA LEU A 14 -3.78 -5.33 5.54
C LEU A 14 -2.61 -5.83 4.72
N LYS A 15 -1.43 -6.07 5.30
CA LYS A 15 -0.33 -6.79 4.66
C LYS A 15 -0.82 -8.13 4.13
N HIS A 16 -1.50 -8.93 4.96
CA HIS A 16 -2.05 -10.21 4.52
C HIS A 16 -3.18 -10.08 3.48
N ARG A 17 -4.02 -9.03 3.54
CA ARG A 17 -5.12 -8.79 2.58
C ARG A 17 -4.65 -8.18 1.28
N LEU A 18 -3.67 -7.27 1.30
CA LEU A 18 -3.00 -6.72 0.14
C LEU A 18 -2.22 -7.82 -0.55
N ILE A 19 -1.43 -8.61 0.20
CA ILE A 19 -0.80 -9.81 -0.36
C ILE A 19 -1.86 -10.70 -0.99
N LYS A 20 -2.97 -11.00 -0.32
CA LYS A 20 -4.06 -11.81 -0.92
C LYS A 20 -4.72 -11.16 -2.14
N PHE A 21 -4.93 -9.84 -2.12
CA PHE A 21 -5.57 -9.10 -3.19
C PHE A 21 -4.67 -9.03 -4.44
N TYR A 22 -3.38 -8.70 -4.26
CA TYR A 22 -2.38 -8.77 -5.30
C TYR A 22 -2.16 -10.22 -5.78
N ASN A 23 -2.23 -11.21 -4.88
CA ASN A 23 -2.19 -12.63 -5.26
C ASN A 23 -3.39 -13.05 -6.13
N SER A 24 -4.54 -12.36 -6.03
CA SER A 24 -5.71 -12.61 -6.86
C SER A 24 -5.67 -11.94 -8.24
N PHE A 25 -4.70 -11.05 -8.52
CA PHE A 25 -4.53 -10.35 -9.81
C PHE A 25 -3.32 -10.85 -10.65
N ASP A 26 -2.95 -12.13 -10.48
CA ASP A 26 -1.97 -12.91 -11.30
C ASP A 26 -0.59 -13.15 -10.62
N PHE A 27 -0.46 -14.35 -10.04
CA PHE A 27 0.72 -15.23 -9.91
C PHE A 27 2.07 -14.64 -9.41
N PHE A 28 2.34 -14.85 -8.12
CA PHE A 28 3.67 -14.78 -7.47
C PHE A 28 4.47 -13.49 -7.72
N GLN A 29 4.23 -12.49 -6.87
CA GLN A 29 5.33 -11.64 -6.42
C GLN A 29 5.67 -12.04 -4.99
N ASP A 30 6.25 -13.23 -4.85
CA ASP A 30 6.85 -13.66 -3.58
C ASP A 30 7.88 -12.64 -3.07
N ASP A 31 8.47 -11.90 -4.00
CA ASP A 31 9.47 -10.88 -3.73
C ASP A 31 8.88 -9.51 -3.38
N LEU A 32 7.54 -9.31 -3.41
CA LEU A 32 6.94 -8.00 -3.06
C LEU A 32 7.26 -7.67 -1.60
N GLU A 33 8.12 -6.68 -1.41
CA GLU A 33 8.51 -6.20 -0.09
C GLU A 33 7.66 -4.98 0.29
N ILE A 34 7.19 -4.97 1.54
CA ILE A 34 6.41 -3.87 2.10
C ILE A 34 7.12 -3.38 3.37
N GLU A 35 7.55 -2.13 3.35
CA GLU A 35 8.19 -1.45 4.48
C GLU A 35 7.34 -0.26 4.95
N ILE A 36 7.28 0.00 6.26
CA ILE A 36 6.71 1.24 6.79
C ILE A 36 7.83 2.27 6.87
N ILE A 37 7.79 3.28 6.02
CA ILE A 37 8.80 4.35 6.00
C ILE A 37 8.41 5.56 6.84
N LYS A 38 7.12 5.72 7.15
CA LYS A 38 6.61 6.73 8.08
C LYS A 38 5.38 6.20 8.82
N MET A 39 5.31 6.49 10.12
CA MET A 39 4.13 6.22 10.94
C MET A 39 3.94 7.38 11.93
N SER A 40 2.83 8.10 11.81
CA SER A 40 2.36 9.12 12.76
C SER A 40 0.96 8.74 13.28
N GLU A 41 0.36 9.63 14.08
CA GLU A 41 -0.98 9.41 14.62
C GLU A 41 -2.07 9.40 13.54
N ASP A 42 -1.83 10.10 12.44
CA ASP A 42 -2.80 10.41 11.38
C ASP A 42 -2.39 9.88 10.00
N GLU A 43 -1.12 9.49 9.82
CA GLU A 43 -0.59 9.09 8.52
C GLU A 43 0.33 7.88 8.65
N ILE A 44 0.21 6.96 7.69
CA ILE A 44 1.17 5.88 7.49
C ILE A 44 1.61 5.93 6.04
N ILE A 45 2.92 5.82 5.81
CA ILE A 45 3.47 5.67 4.47
C ILE A 45 4.12 4.30 4.35
N PHE A 46 3.65 3.52 3.39
CA PHE A 46 4.18 2.22 3.03
C PHE A 46 5.02 2.35 1.77
N ARG A 47 6.19 1.74 1.76
CA ARG A 47 6.99 1.53 0.57
C ARG A 47 6.78 0.12 0.05
N LEU A 48 6.40 0.00 -1.22
CA LEU A 48 6.32 -1.26 -1.94
C LEU A 48 7.52 -1.36 -2.88
N GLU A 49 8.31 -2.43 -2.76
CA GLU A 49 9.49 -2.69 -3.60
C GLU A 49 9.40 -4.07 -4.28
N ASN A 50 10.32 -4.35 -5.21
CA ASN A 50 10.48 -5.67 -5.84
C ASN A 50 9.23 -6.18 -6.57
N SER A 51 8.42 -5.25 -7.10
CA SER A 51 7.26 -5.57 -7.92
C SER A 51 7.57 -5.49 -9.42
N LYS A 52 7.14 -6.48 -10.19
CA LYS A 52 7.13 -6.42 -11.67
C LYS A 52 6.22 -5.30 -12.20
N PHE A 53 5.30 -4.80 -11.37
CA PHE A 53 4.42 -3.69 -11.70
C PHE A 53 5.10 -2.32 -11.52
N LEU A 54 6.32 -2.28 -10.95
CA LEU A 54 7.16 -1.08 -10.89
C LEU A 54 8.05 -0.95 -12.14
N GLU A 55 7.55 -1.35 -13.31
CA GLU A 55 8.33 -1.21 -14.54
C GLU A 55 8.54 0.27 -14.90
N PRO A 56 9.68 0.63 -15.54
CA PRO A 56 10.03 2.04 -15.80
C PRO A 56 9.04 2.79 -16.69
N SER A 57 8.26 2.06 -17.50
CA SER A 57 7.26 2.63 -18.40
C SER A 57 6.11 3.33 -17.65
N GLY A 58 5.93 3.04 -16.34
CA GLY A 58 4.81 3.55 -15.54
C GLY A 58 3.44 3.00 -15.95
N LYS A 59 3.38 2.04 -16.90
CA LYS A 59 2.13 1.50 -17.45
C LYS A 59 1.18 0.96 -16.39
N TYR A 60 1.72 0.50 -15.26
CA TYR A 60 0.97 -0.13 -14.19
C TYR A 60 0.68 0.79 -13.00
N LEU A 61 0.99 2.09 -13.09
CA LEU A 61 0.75 3.03 -11.99
C LEU A 61 -0.75 3.06 -11.59
N TYR A 62 -1.65 2.92 -12.57
CA TYR A 62 -3.09 2.89 -12.32
C TYR A 62 -3.54 1.73 -11.42
N PHE A 63 -2.80 0.60 -11.39
CA PHE A 63 -3.12 -0.51 -10.49
C PHE A 63 -3.00 -0.09 -9.04
N TYR A 64 -1.98 0.70 -8.71
CA TYR A 64 -1.80 1.22 -7.36
C TYR A 64 -2.88 2.23 -6.99
N SER A 65 -3.35 3.05 -7.95
CA SER A 65 -4.50 3.93 -7.71
C SER A 65 -5.79 3.16 -7.44
N ILE A 66 -6.03 2.06 -8.16
CA ILE A 66 -7.17 1.15 -7.88
C ILE A 66 -7.02 0.52 -6.48
N ALA A 67 -5.80 0.09 -6.13
CA ALA A 67 -5.52 -0.48 -4.82
C ALA A 67 -5.81 0.53 -3.69
N CYS A 68 -5.44 1.80 -3.87
CA CYS A 68 -5.78 2.87 -2.94
C CYS A 68 -7.28 2.98 -2.71
N GLY A 69 -8.09 3.07 -3.77
CA GLY A 69 -9.56 3.17 -3.62
C GLY A 69 -10.18 1.94 -2.96
N ILE A 70 -9.60 0.76 -3.17
CA ILE A 70 -10.03 -0.47 -2.47
C ILE A 70 -9.67 -0.40 -0.98
N ILE A 71 -8.48 0.08 -0.64
CA ILE A 71 -8.06 0.28 0.76
C ILE A 71 -9.05 1.25 1.45
N GLU A 72 -9.35 2.40 0.83
CA GLU A 72 -10.31 3.35 1.37
C GLU A 72 -11.68 2.71 1.64
N GLY A 73 -12.20 1.96 0.67
CA GLY A 73 -13.47 1.24 0.80
C GLY A 73 -13.45 0.20 1.93
N ILE A 74 -12.34 -0.53 2.09
CA ILE A 74 -12.15 -1.52 3.16
C ILE A 74 -12.18 -0.84 4.53
N TYR A 75 -11.48 0.29 4.69
CA TYR A 75 -11.44 1.02 5.96
C TYR A 75 -12.80 1.63 6.30
N LEU A 76 -13.47 2.23 5.32
CA LEU A 76 -14.81 2.78 5.50
C LEU A 76 -15.81 1.70 5.91
N GLN A 77 -15.84 0.57 5.19
CA GLN A 77 -16.85 -0.47 5.43
C GLN A 77 -16.60 -1.30 6.70
N ASN A 78 -15.34 -1.62 7.02
CA ASN A 78 -15.04 -2.54 8.12
C ASN A 78 -14.76 -1.82 9.45
N LEU A 79 -14.35 -0.56 9.40
CA LEU A 79 -13.94 0.21 10.59
C LEU A 79 -14.74 1.48 10.78
N ASN A 80 -15.65 1.82 9.85
CA ASN A 80 -16.33 3.12 9.83
C ASN A 80 -15.34 4.29 9.92
N LEU A 81 -14.14 4.10 9.36
CA LEU A 81 -13.07 5.08 9.37
C LEU A 81 -12.89 5.62 7.96
N LYS A 82 -13.01 6.94 7.82
CA LYS A 82 -12.70 7.60 6.56
C LYS A 82 -11.19 7.82 6.48
N VAL A 83 -10.59 7.36 5.40
CA VAL A 83 -9.16 7.51 5.12
C VAL A 83 -8.99 7.99 3.69
N ASP A 84 -7.90 8.70 3.43
CA ASP A 84 -7.42 9.09 2.11
C ASP A 84 -6.18 8.24 1.79
N CYS A 85 -6.19 7.53 0.67
CA CYS A 85 -5.09 6.69 0.25
C CYS A 85 -4.53 7.17 -1.09
N SER A 86 -3.26 7.54 -1.11
CA SER A 86 -2.63 8.20 -2.26
C SER A 86 -1.27 7.60 -2.58
N ILE A 87 -0.85 7.73 -3.84
CA ILE A 87 0.53 7.48 -4.25
C ILE A 87 1.32 8.77 -4.02
N GLU A 88 2.36 8.72 -3.20
CA GLU A 88 3.18 9.89 -2.87
C GLU A 88 4.43 9.98 -3.76
N ASN A 89 5.17 8.87 -3.89
CA ASN A 89 6.40 8.82 -4.68
C ASN A 89 6.45 7.57 -5.54
N VAL A 90 7.04 7.72 -6.73
CA VAL A 90 7.33 6.62 -7.64
C VAL A 90 8.81 6.71 -8.02
N SER A 91 9.60 5.70 -7.66
CA SER A 91 10.97 5.55 -8.13
C SER A 91 11.02 4.54 -9.27
N SER A 92 11.24 5.06 -10.47
CA SER A 92 11.34 4.27 -11.70
C SER A 92 12.77 4.16 -12.22
N SER A 93 13.78 4.39 -11.37
CA SER A 93 15.18 4.42 -11.79
C SER A 93 15.62 3.07 -12.40
N GLU A 94 16.49 3.12 -13.42
CA GLU A 94 17.03 1.93 -14.06
C GLU A 94 17.92 1.17 -13.06
N GLY A 95 17.38 0.11 -12.43
CA GLY A 95 18.10 -0.70 -11.46
C GLY A 95 17.18 -1.43 -10.48
N LYS A 96 17.76 -1.92 -9.39
CA LYS A 96 17.08 -2.71 -8.34
C LYS A 96 16.28 -1.89 -7.34
N ASN A 97 16.36 -0.55 -7.34
CA ASN A 97 15.77 0.31 -6.31
C ASN A 97 14.44 0.94 -6.77
N ARG A 98 13.58 0.12 -7.39
CA ARG A 98 12.26 0.57 -7.83
C ARG A 98 11.28 0.40 -6.68
N TYR A 99 10.56 1.48 -6.40
CA TYR A 99 9.61 1.49 -5.32
C TYR A 99 8.44 2.43 -5.62
N ILE A 100 7.34 2.19 -4.92
CA ILE A 100 6.23 3.13 -4.82
C ILE A 100 5.90 3.35 -3.36
N ASP A 101 5.77 4.62 -3.00
CA ASP A 101 5.32 5.03 -1.67
C ASP A 101 3.82 5.32 -1.73
N ILE A 102 3.06 4.64 -0.87
CA ILE A 102 1.62 4.82 -0.70
C ILE A 102 1.37 5.41 0.68
N SER A 103 0.68 6.56 0.74
CA SER A 103 0.19 7.11 2.00
C SER A 103 -1.22 6.64 2.31
N LEU A 104 -1.49 6.53 3.60
CA LEU A 104 -2.81 6.32 4.16
C LEU A 104 -3.01 7.34 5.28
N LYS A 105 -3.90 8.30 5.07
CA LYS A 105 -4.18 9.41 5.99
C LYS A 105 -5.58 9.27 6.57
N ALA A 106 -5.72 9.40 7.88
CA ALA A 106 -7.03 9.48 8.52
C ALA A 106 -7.68 10.85 8.25
N LEU A 107 -8.99 10.87 7.98
CA LEU A 107 -9.78 12.07 7.73
C LEU A 107 -10.72 12.40 8.88
#